data_AF-A0A7X6MYL1-F1
#
_entry.id   AF-A0A7X6MYL1-F1
#
_cell.length_a   1.000
_cell.length_b   1.000
_cell.length_c   1.000
_cell.angle_alpha   90.00
_cell.angle_beta   90.00
_cell.angle_gamma   90.00
#
_symmetry.space_group_name_H-M   'P 1'
#
loop_
_entity.id
_entity.type
_entity.pdbx_description
1 polymer ?
#
loop_
_entity_poly.entity_id
_entity_poly.type
_entity_poly.pdbx_seq_one_letter_code
_entity_poly.pdbx_strand_id
1 'polypeptide(L)'
;MKRPGLFKDKKNVAILILSLTTLGGLGDGGLKGELDAAKADIEQLTLVKDSLAAELEHVEKERESLTSQVRQARADLTAFKEENEAFIQLGKLAKEKEEAEAKAREEAEAKMKAEAAQAEAVRIEAEKQAANQQASAPTGQFGFASTPAAPVEGVYYKNCSMARAAGVTPLYSGDPGYGRHLDRDGDGVACE
;
A
#
# COMPACT_ATOMS: atom_id res chain seq x y z
N MET A 1 -7.46 -7.54 63.14
CA MET A 1 -8.09 -7.10 64.42
C MET A 1 -8.98 -8.23 64.94
N LYS A 2 -8.62 -8.81 66.10
CA LYS A 2 -9.30 -9.97 66.71
C LYS A 2 -10.41 -9.43 67.62
N ARG A 3 -11.68 -9.57 67.25
CA ARG A 3 -12.81 -9.17 68.10
C ARG A 3 -12.86 -10.09 69.32
N PRO A 4 -12.84 -9.59 70.57
CA PRO A 4 -12.98 -10.44 71.73
C PRO A 4 -14.44 -10.91 71.81
N GLY A 5 -14.65 -12.23 71.72
CA GLY A 5 -15.96 -12.83 71.85
C GLY A 5 -16.46 -12.73 73.29
N LEU A 6 -17.35 -11.77 73.56
CA LEU A 6 -17.96 -11.52 74.87
C LEU A 6 -18.89 -12.67 75.36
N PHE A 7 -19.07 -13.72 74.56
CA PHE A 7 -20.06 -14.77 74.77
C PHE A 7 -19.48 -16.16 75.08
N LYS A 8 -18.18 -16.28 75.39
CA LYS A 8 -17.52 -17.59 75.46
C LYS A 8 -17.42 -18.22 76.86
N ASP A 9 -17.74 -17.48 77.92
CA ASP A 9 -17.70 -17.99 79.30
C ASP A 9 -19.10 -18.34 79.81
N LYS A 10 -19.39 -19.65 79.89
CA LYS A 10 -20.64 -20.20 80.47
C LYS A 10 -20.91 -19.71 81.90
N LYS A 11 -19.86 -19.33 82.64
CA LYS A 11 -19.96 -18.75 83.99
C LYS A 11 -20.53 -17.32 83.98
N ASN A 12 -20.26 -16.53 82.93
CA ASN A 12 -20.74 -15.15 82.82
C ASN A 12 -22.21 -15.09 82.33
N VAL A 13 -22.63 -16.06 81.52
CA VAL A 13 -24.03 -16.22 81.11
C VAL A 13 -24.92 -16.62 82.31
N ALA A 14 -24.41 -17.48 83.20
CA ALA A 14 -25.14 -17.90 84.40
C ALA A 14 -25.33 -16.76 85.43
N ILE A 15 -24.35 -15.87 85.58
CA ILE A 15 -24.43 -14.73 86.50
C ILE A 15 -25.45 -13.69 86.03
N LEU A 16 -25.55 -13.48 84.71
CA LEU A 16 -26.51 -12.53 84.13
C LEU A 16 -27.96 -13.03 84.29
N ILE A 17 -28.18 -14.34 84.20
CA ILE A 17 -29.48 -14.96 84.44
C ILE A 17 -29.87 -14.90 85.93
N LEU A 18 -28.92 -15.07 86.85
CA LEU A 18 -29.16 -15.00 88.31
C LEU A 18 -29.44 -13.56 88.80
N SER A 19 -28.90 -12.54 88.14
CA SER A 19 -29.21 -11.14 88.46
C SER A 19 -30.59 -10.68 87.97
N LEU A 20 -31.19 -11.37 87.00
CA LEU A 20 -32.54 -11.05 86.52
C LEU A 20 -33.66 -11.59 87.46
N THR A 21 -33.34 -12.50 88.38
CA THR A 21 -34.33 -13.11 89.27
C THR A 21 -34.63 -12.35 90.57
N THR A 22 -33.92 -11.25 90.89
CA THR A 22 -34.13 -10.49 92.14
C THR A 22 -34.84 -9.15 91.98
N LEU A 23 -35.32 -8.79 90.78
CA LEU A 23 -36.24 -7.65 90.56
C LEU A 23 -37.63 -8.16 90.15
N GLY A 24 -38.22 -9.03 90.97
CA GLY A 24 -39.61 -9.44 90.84
C GLY A 24 -40.56 -8.41 91.45
N GLY A 25 -41.00 -7.44 90.64
CA GLY A 25 -42.03 -6.48 91.02
C GLY A 25 -42.74 -5.88 89.80
N LEU A 26 -43.98 -6.33 89.58
CA LEU A 26 -45.03 -5.84 88.67
C LEU A 26 -44.99 -6.30 87.19
N GLY A 27 -45.90 -7.23 86.87
CA GLY A 27 -46.61 -7.27 85.59
C GLY A 27 -46.39 -8.51 84.73
N ASP A 28 -47.11 -9.61 85.01
CA ASP A 28 -47.18 -10.85 84.20
C ASP A 28 -47.67 -10.62 82.74
N GLY A 29 -48.12 -9.40 82.41
CA GLY A 29 -48.51 -8.99 81.06
C GLY A 29 -47.43 -8.28 80.23
N GLY A 30 -46.37 -7.73 80.86
CA GLY A 30 -45.36 -6.92 80.17
C GLY A 30 -44.36 -7.77 79.39
N LEU A 31 -43.77 -8.79 80.05
CA LEU A 31 -42.79 -9.70 79.44
C LEU A 31 -43.38 -10.53 78.29
N LYS A 32 -44.68 -10.86 78.36
CA LYS A 32 -45.37 -11.57 77.27
C LYS A 32 -45.58 -10.66 76.06
N GLY A 33 -45.94 -9.40 76.27
CA GLY A 33 -46.05 -8.40 75.21
C GLY A 33 -44.70 -8.10 74.54
N GLU A 34 -43.63 -7.95 75.30
CA GLU A 34 -42.27 -7.77 74.77
C GLU A 34 -41.77 -9.01 74.02
N LEU A 35 -42.07 -10.21 74.50
CA LEU A 35 -41.76 -11.46 73.81
C LEU A 35 -42.51 -11.59 72.47
N ASP A 36 -43.78 -11.22 72.44
CA ASP A 36 -44.58 -11.29 71.21
C ASP A 36 -44.18 -10.19 70.21
N ALA A 37 -43.79 -9.01 70.68
CA ALA A 37 -43.16 -7.97 69.85
C ALA A 37 -41.81 -8.43 69.28
N ALA A 38 -40.95 -9.03 70.11
CA ALA A 38 -39.66 -9.57 69.66
C ALA A 38 -39.82 -10.70 68.64
N LYS A 39 -40.87 -11.54 68.74
CA LYS A 39 -41.18 -12.55 67.71
C LYS A 39 -41.59 -11.91 66.38
N ALA A 40 -42.42 -10.88 66.42
CA ALA A 40 -42.83 -10.15 65.21
C ALA A 40 -41.62 -9.49 64.53
N ASP A 41 -40.71 -8.90 65.31
CA ASP A 41 -39.47 -8.33 64.79
C ASP A 41 -38.55 -9.38 64.16
N ILE A 42 -38.44 -10.57 64.76
CA ILE A 42 -37.67 -11.70 64.19
C ILE A 42 -38.27 -12.14 62.85
N GLU A 43 -39.59 -12.18 62.74
CA GLU A 43 -40.28 -12.54 61.49
C GLU A 43 -40.01 -11.48 60.40
N GLN A 44 -40.12 -10.19 60.74
CA GLN A 44 -39.79 -9.08 59.84
C GLN A 44 -38.32 -9.12 59.39
N LEU A 45 -37.39 -9.36 60.32
CA LEU A 45 -35.97 -9.50 60.00
C LEU A 45 -35.69 -10.67 59.08
N THR A 46 -36.45 -11.75 59.20
CA THR A 46 -36.33 -12.92 58.32
C THR A 46 -36.77 -12.56 56.89
N LEU A 47 -37.88 -11.85 56.73
CA LEU A 47 -38.34 -11.36 55.42
C LEU A 47 -37.32 -10.40 54.75
N VAL A 48 -36.76 -9.46 55.53
CA VAL A 48 -35.74 -8.53 55.02
C VAL A 48 -34.48 -9.28 54.59
N LYS A 49 -34.05 -10.28 55.36
CA LYS A 49 -32.90 -11.13 55.01
C LYS A 49 -33.14 -11.87 53.70
N ASP A 50 -34.31 -12.45 53.52
CA ASP A 50 -34.64 -13.21 52.31
C ASP A 50 -34.75 -12.29 51.08
N SER A 51 -35.33 -11.10 51.24
CA SER A 51 -35.35 -10.06 50.20
C SER A 51 -33.94 -9.62 49.81
N LEU A 52 -33.07 -9.35 50.79
CA LEU A 52 -31.70 -8.92 50.52
C LEU A 52 -30.86 -10.03 49.88
N ALA A 53 -31.12 -11.29 50.22
CA ALA A 53 -30.49 -12.44 49.56
C ALA A 53 -30.88 -12.53 48.08
N ALA A 54 -32.15 -12.29 47.74
CA ALA A 54 -32.60 -12.25 46.36
C ALA A 54 -31.99 -11.07 45.57
N GLU A 55 -31.88 -9.90 46.19
CA GLU A 55 -31.21 -8.73 45.59
C GLU A 55 -29.72 -8.99 45.37
N LEU A 56 -29.02 -9.63 46.33
CA LEU A 56 -27.63 -10.02 46.17
C LEU A 56 -27.45 -10.98 45.00
N GLU A 57 -28.31 -11.99 44.85
CA GLU A 57 -28.27 -12.91 43.72
C GLU A 57 -28.45 -12.18 42.38
N HIS A 58 -29.36 -11.20 42.32
CA HIS A 58 -29.57 -10.40 41.13
C HIS A 58 -28.32 -9.55 40.78
N VAL A 59 -27.77 -8.84 41.76
CA VAL A 59 -26.55 -8.04 41.59
C VAL A 59 -25.36 -8.89 41.19
N GLU A 60 -25.23 -10.12 41.71
CA GLU A 60 -24.18 -11.06 41.30
C GLU A 60 -24.33 -11.49 39.83
N LYS A 61 -25.55 -11.78 39.37
CA LYS A 61 -25.82 -12.08 37.96
C LYS A 61 -25.51 -10.89 37.04
N GLU A 62 -25.90 -9.68 37.45
CA GLU A 62 -25.56 -8.47 36.71
C GLU A 62 -24.05 -8.23 36.65
N ARG A 63 -23.34 -8.43 37.77
CA ARG A 63 -21.88 -8.33 37.82
C ARG A 63 -21.22 -9.34 36.87
N GLU A 64 -21.70 -10.58 36.82
CA GLU A 64 -21.18 -11.61 35.91
C GLU A 64 -21.42 -11.25 34.45
N SER A 65 -22.63 -10.80 34.11
CA SER A 65 -22.95 -10.27 32.78
C SER A 65 -22.01 -9.11 32.40
N LEU A 66 -21.85 -8.13 33.28
CA LEU A 66 -21.01 -6.97 33.03
C LEU A 66 -19.52 -7.34 32.92
N THR A 67 -19.06 -8.32 33.72
CA THR A 67 -17.71 -8.86 33.64
C THR A 67 -17.46 -9.53 32.29
N SER A 68 -18.44 -10.29 31.79
CA SER A 68 -18.39 -10.87 30.45
C SER A 68 -18.32 -9.79 29.36
N GLN A 69 -19.16 -8.75 29.45
CA GLN A 69 -19.13 -7.61 28.52
C GLN A 69 -17.79 -6.88 28.54
N VAL A 70 -17.22 -6.60 29.72
CA VAL A 70 -15.90 -5.96 29.85
C VAL A 70 -14.80 -6.83 29.28
N ARG A 71 -14.88 -8.16 29.46
CA ARG A 71 -13.93 -9.10 28.84
C ARG A 71 -14.01 -9.06 27.32
N GLN A 72 -15.22 -9.06 26.77
CA GLN A 72 -15.42 -8.98 25.32
C GLN A 72 -14.90 -7.66 24.76
N ALA A 73 -15.29 -6.52 25.35
CA ALA A 73 -14.85 -5.20 24.91
C ALA A 73 -13.32 -5.05 24.96
N ARG A 74 -12.66 -5.67 25.95
CA ARG A 74 -11.19 -5.70 26.00
C ARG A 74 -10.58 -6.53 24.88
N ALA A 75 -11.18 -7.67 24.53
CA ALA A 75 -10.73 -8.50 23.41
C ALA A 75 -10.88 -7.74 22.09
N ASP A 76 -12.02 -7.09 21.87
CA ASP A 76 -12.29 -6.28 20.67
C ASP A 76 -11.31 -5.11 20.55
N LEU A 77 -10.99 -4.44 21.66
CA LEU A 77 -9.99 -3.37 21.68
C LEU A 77 -8.59 -3.87 21.32
N THR A 78 -8.20 -5.06 21.77
CA THR A 78 -6.93 -5.67 21.38
C THR A 78 -6.90 -5.98 19.89
N ALA A 79 -7.96 -6.60 19.35
CA ALA A 79 -8.07 -6.89 17.93
C ALA A 79 -7.98 -5.62 17.07
N PHE A 80 -8.72 -4.56 17.45
CA PHE A 80 -8.69 -3.28 16.76
C PHE A 80 -7.29 -2.63 16.77
N LYS A 81 -6.54 -2.77 17.87
CA LYS A 81 -5.17 -2.26 17.94
C LYS A 81 -4.24 -2.99 16.99
N GLU A 82 -4.34 -4.32 16.92
CA GLU A 82 -3.55 -5.14 15.99
C GLU A 82 -3.86 -4.78 14.53
N GLU A 83 -5.13 -4.61 14.18
CA GLU A 83 -5.56 -4.17 12.85
C GLU A 83 -5.02 -2.78 12.50
N ASN A 84 -5.12 -1.83 13.43
CA ASN A 84 -4.61 -0.47 13.22
C ASN A 84 -3.08 -0.44 13.10
N GLU A 85 -2.36 -1.23 13.89
CA GLU A 85 -0.90 -1.38 13.78
C GLU A 85 -0.52 -1.97 12.41
N ALA A 86 -1.24 -3.00 11.93
CA ALA A 86 -1.03 -3.55 10.60
C ALA A 86 -1.24 -2.50 9.50
N PHE A 87 -2.28 -1.67 9.61
CA PHE A 87 -2.54 -0.58 8.67
C PHE A 87 -1.42 0.47 8.65
N ILE A 88 -0.89 0.83 9.82
CA ILE A 88 0.25 1.76 9.92
C ILE A 88 1.49 1.18 9.22
N GLN A 89 1.76 -0.12 9.38
CA GLN A 89 2.88 -0.78 8.71
C GLN A 89 2.70 -0.84 7.19
N LEU A 90 1.49 -1.13 6.73
CA LEU A 90 1.16 -1.07 5.30
C LEU A 90 1.39 0.33 4.72
N GLY A 91 1.01 1.38 5.45
CA GLY A 91 1.27 2.76 5.04
C GLY A 91 2.77 3.08 4.90
N LYS A 92 3.60 2.59 5.82
CA LYS A 92 5.06 2.75 5.74
C LYS A 92 5.65 2.00 4.56
N LEU A 93 5.29 0.72 4.39
CA LEU A 93 5.76 -0.11 3.28
C LEU A 93 5.33 0.45 1.93
N ALA A 94 4.12 1.02 1.83
CA ALA A 94 3.66 1.68 0.61
C ALA A 94 4.55 2.88 0.26
N LYS A 95 4.91 3.71 1.25
CA LYS A 95 5.81 4.85 1.05
C LYS A 95 7.23 4.42 0.69
N GLU A 96 7.78 3.44 1.39
CA GLU A 96 9.11 2.87 1.08
C GLU A 96 9.15 2.25 -0.31
N LYS A 97 8.06 1.58 -0.72
CA LYS A 97 7.92 1.03 -2.07
C LYS A 97 7.86 2.14 -3.13
N GLU A 98 7.09 3.20 -2.90
CA GLU A 98 7.03 4.35 -3.80
C GLU A 98 8.40 5.02 -3.97
N GLU A 99 9.12 5.24 -2.86
CA GLU A 99 10.49 5.80 -2.86
C GLU A 99 11.47 4.88 -3.58
N ALA A 100 11.39 3.56 -3.35
CA ALA A 100 12.24 2.57 -4.02
C ALA A 100 11.95 2.49 -5.53
N GLU A 101 10.69 2.55 -5.94
CA GLU A 101 10.29 2.57 -7.35
C GLU A 101 10.73 3.87 -8.05
N ALA A 102 10.62 5.01 -7.37
CA ALA A 102 11.11 6.28 -7.89
C ALA A 102 12.63 6.25 -8.11
N LYS A 103 13.38 5.76 -7.12
CA LYS A 103 14.84 5.60 -7.23
C LYS A 103 15.23 4.63 -8.34
N ALA A 104 14.53 3.50 -8.46
CA ALA A 104 14.77 2.53 -9.52
C ALA A 104 14.51 3.12 -10.92
N ARG A 105 13.50 3.99 -11.07
CA ARG A 105 13.25 4.71 -12.32
C ARG A 105 14.35 5.71 -12.65
N GLU A 106 14.82 6.46 -11.66
CA GLU A 106 15.95 7.40 -11.84
C GLU A 106 17.24 6.66 -12.24
N GLU A 107 17.55 5.55 -11.57
CA GLU A 107 18.70 4.70 -11.91
C GLU A 107 18.56 4.09 -13.31
N ALA A 108 17.36 3.63 -13.69
CA ALA A 108 17.10 3.12 -15.04
C ALA A 108 17.27 4.20 -16.11
N GLU A 109 16.76 5.42 -15.87
CA GLU A 109 16.93 6.56 -16.78
C GLU A 109 18.40 6.95 -16.90
N ALA A 110 19.14 7.01 -15.79
CA ALA A 110 20.56 7.30 -15.79
C ALA A 110 21.36 6.24 -16.56
N LYS A 111 21.01 4.96 -16.39
CA LYS A 111 21.64 3.86 -17.14
C LYS A 111 21.36 3.96 -18.64
N MET A 112 20.11 4.25 -19.04
CA MET A 112 19.75 4.45 -20.45
C MET A 112 20.52 5.64 -21.06
N LYS A 113 20.65 6.75 -20.33
CA LYS A 113 21.43 7.91 -20.78
C LYS A 113 22.91 7.58 -20.91
N ALA A 114 23.48 6.82 -19.98
CA ALA A 114 24.87 6.39 -20.03
C ALA A 114 25.12 5.46 -21.22
N GLU A 115 24.22 4.50 -21.48
CA GLU A 115 24.30 3.60 -22.63
C GLU A 115 24.15 4.36 -23.96
N ALA A 116 23.24 5.34 -24.03
CA ALA A 116 23.09 6.19 -25.21
C ALA A 116 24.34 7.04 -25.48
N ALA A 117 24.93 7.64 -24.45
CA ALA A 117 26.17 8.42 -24.57
C ALA A 117 27.36 7.56 -25.01
N GLN A 118 27.45 6.32 -24.51
CA GLN A 118 28.45 5.36 -24.97
C GLN A 118 28.24 4.97 -26.43
N ALA A 119 27.00 4.69 -26.84
CA ALA A 119 26.67 4.35 -28.23
C ALA A 119 27.01 5.51 -29.20
N GLU A 120 26.74 6.75 -28.78
CA GLU A 120 27.10 7.94 -29.55
C GLU A 120 28.62 8.13 -29.66
N ALA A 121 29.36 7.95 -28.56
CA ALA A 121 30.81 8.01 -28.57
C ALA A 121 31.43 6.95 -29.52
N VAL A 122 30.88 5.74 -29.52
CA VAL A 122 31.30 4.67 -30.45
C VAL A 122 31.02 5.05 -31.91
N ARG A 123 29.87 5.68 -32.20
CA ARG A 123 29.55 6.17 -33.56
C ARG A 123 30.53 7.24 -34.01
N ILE A 124 30.81 8.24 -33.18
CA ILE A 124 31.75 9.32 -33.51
C ILE A 124 33.15 8.77 -33.77
N GLU A 125 33.60 7.79 -32.98
CA GLU A 125 34.90 7.16 -33.19
C GLU A 125 34.94 6.32 -34.48
N ALA A 126 33.88 5.58 -34.79
CA ALA A 126 33.79 4.84 -36.05
C ALA A 126 33.82 5.77 -37.27
N GLU A 127 33.13 6.92 -37.22
CA GLU A 127 33.16 7.94 -38.27
C GLU A 127 34.56 8.54 -38.46
N LYS A 128 35.28 8.84 -37.36
CA LYS A 128 36.67 9.31 -37.43
C LYS A 128 37.61 8.29 -38.06
N GLN A 129 37.45 7.01 -37.72
CA GLN A 129 38.26 5.93 -38.29
C GLN A 129 37.99 5.73 -39.78
N ALA A 130 36.74 5.84 -40.22
CA ALA A 130 36.38 5.79 -41.64
C ALA A 130 37.01 6.96 -42.43
N ALA A 131 36.99 8.17 -41.89
CA ALA A 131 37.61 9.34 -42.51
C ALA A 131 39.15 9.21 -42.64
N ASN A 132 39.82 8.64 -41.63
CA ASN A 132 41.27 8.44 -41.67
C ASN A 132 41.69 7.38 -42.70
N GLN A 133 40.85 6.36 -42.93
CA GLN A 133 41.08 5.37 -43.99
C GLN A 133 40.93 5.97 -45.40
N GLN A 134 40.03 6.93 -45.60
CA GLN A 134 39.89 7.65 -46.88
C GLN A 134 41.07 8.58 -47.18
N ALA A 135 41.73 9.14 -46.16
CA ALA A 135 42.94 9.97 -46.33
C ALA A 135 44.21 9.17 -46.67
N SER A 136 44.18 7.83 -46.53
CA SER A 136 45.31 6.93 -46.78
C SER A 136 45.22 6.19 -48.12
N ALA A 137 44.22 6.51 -48.96
CA ALA A 137 44.15 5.97 -50.31
C ALA A 137 45.37 6.45 -51.13
N PRO A 138 46.14 5.55 -51.78
CA PRO A 138 47.28 5.96 -52.57
C PRO A 138 46.81 6.83 -53.73
N THR A 139 47.32 8.05 -53.80
CA THR A 139 47.18 8.97 -54.92
C THR A 139 47.88 8.36 -56.13
N GLY A 140 47.22 7.41 -56.79
CA GLY A 140 47.64 6.83 -58.05
C GLY A 140 47.54 7.87 -59.16
N GLN A 141 48.68 8.19 -59.76
CA GLN A 141 48.82 9.00 -60.96
C GLN A 141 47.83 8.55 -62.04
N PHE A 142 47.01 9.47 -62.52
CA PHE A 142 46.42 9.38 -63.86
C PHE A 142 46.63 10.72 -64.56
N GLY A 143 47.68 10.78 -65.38
CA GLY A 143 47.79 11.77 -66.44
C GLY A 143 47.20 11.19 -67.71
N PHE A 144 46.21 11.86 -68.30
CA PHE A 144 45.84 11.83 -69.72
C PHE A 144 45.14 13.17 -70.00
N ALA A 145 45.81 14.10 -70.65
CA ALA A 145 45.77 14.34 -72.10
C ALA A 145 44.44 14.95 -72.57
N SER A 146 44.49 16.25 -72.88
CA SER A 146 43.45 17.00 -73.60
C SER A 146 43.37 16.54 -75.05
N THR A 147 42.17 16.24 -75.57
CA THR A 147 41.77 16.35 -77.01
C THR A 147 40.25 16.07 -77.16
N PRO A 148 39.60 16.50 -78.26
CA PRO A 148 38.32 17.22 -78.23
C PRO A 148 37.09 16.32 -78.42
N ALA A 149 35.94 16.94 -78.11
CA ALA A 149 34.58 16.42 -78.26
C ALA A 149 34.36 15.60 -79.55
N ALA A 150 34.09 14.31 -79.36
CA ALA A 150 33.38 13.48 -80.31
C ALA A 150 31.88 13.52 -79.96
N PRO A 151 30.97 13.53 -80.95
CA PRO A 151 29.54 13.51 -80.68
C PRO A 151 29.19 12.17 -80.04
N VAL A 152 28.69 12.21 -78.80
CA VAL A 152 28.18 11.03 -78.12
C VAL A 152 27.03 10.46 -78.95
N GLU A 153 27.21 9.22 -79.41
CA GLU A 153 26.14 8.44 -80.00
C GLU A 153 24.94 8.47 -79.04
N GLY A 154 23.79 8.92 -79.55
CA GLY A 154 22.62 9.22 -78.75
C GLY A 154 22.15 7.98 -77.99
N VAL A 155 22.29 8.02 -76.67
CA VAL A 155 21.60 7.09 -75.77
C VAL A 155 20.11 7.17 -76.14
N TYR A 156 19.48 6.04 -76.42
CA TYR A 156 18.07 5.97 -76.80
C TYR A 156 17.31 5.05 -75.85
N TYR A 157 16.33 5.61 -75.15
CA TYR A 157 15.41 4.82 -74.35
C TYR A 157 14.10 4.61 -75.10
N LYS A 158 13.69 3.35 -75.30
CA LYS A 158 12.40 3.03 -75.95
C LYS A 158 11.20 3.48 -75.11
N ASN A 159 11.32 3.44 -73.79
CA ASN A 159 10.26 3.82 -72.85
C ASN A 159 10.85 4.20 -71.47
N CYS A 160 10.01 4.81 -70.63
CA CYS A 160 10.40 5.26 -69.29
C CYS A 160 10.79 4.12 -68.34
N SER A 161 10.28 2.90 -68.53
CA SER A 161 10.67 1.76 -67.70
C SER A 161 12.15 1.42 -67.87
N MET A 162 12.67 1.53 -69.11
CA MET A 162 14.08 1.29 -69.39
C MET A 162 14.97 2.38 -68.80
N ALA A 163 14.52 3.65 -68.85
CA ALA A 163 15.21 4.77 -68.22
C ALA A 163 15.23 4.66 -66.68
N ARG A 164 14.11 4.24 -66.06
CA ARG A 164 14.04 4.00 -64.60
C ARG A 164 14.92 2.83 -64.17
N ALA A 165 14.95 1.75 -64.95
CA ALA A 165 15.83 0.61 -64.68
C ALA A 165 17.32 0.97 -64.77
N ALA A 166 17.66 1.94 -65.62
CA ALA A 166 19.01 2.53 -65.70
C ALA A 166 19.29 3.56 -64.59
N GLY A 167 18.27 3.96 -63.81
CA GLY A 167 18.42 4.91 -62.70
C GLY A 167 18.67 6.36 -63.15
N VAL A 168 18.31 6.72 -64.39
CA VAL A 168 18.60 8.03 -64.98
C VAL A 168 17.39 8.98 -65.04
N THR A 169 16.29 8.62 -64.40
CA THR A 169 15.05 9.43 -64.39
C THR A 169 14.98 10.31 -63.14
N PRO A 170 14.40 11.53 -63.23
CA PRO A 170 13.80 12.14 -64.43
C PRO A 170 14.84 12.59 -65.46
N LEU A 171 14.50 12.46 -66.75
CA LEU A 171 15.36 12.87 -67.87
C LEU A 171 14.94 14.28 -68.34
N TYR A 172 15.89 15.20 -68.45
CA TYR A 172 15.59 16.57 -68.89
C TYR A 172 15.88 16.77 -70.38
N SER A 173 15.17 17.71 -71.00
CA SER A 173 15.41 18.09 -72.39
C SER A 173 16.87 18.54 -72.60
N GLY A 174 17.59 17.81 -73.44
CA GLY A 174 19.03 18.00 -73.68
C GLY A 174 19.91 16.92 -73.05
N ASP A 175 19.36 16.13 -72.13
CA ASP A 175 20.09 14.99 -71.56
C ASP A 175 20.27 13.87 -72.61
N PRO A 176 21.42 13.17 -72.59
CA PRO A 176 21.60 11.95 -73.37
C PRO A 176 20.54 10.92 -72.98
N GLY A 177 19.73 10.46 -73.94
CA GLY A 177 18.60 9.58 -73.63
C GLY A 177 17.25 10.26 -73.71
N TYR A 178 17.19 11.59 -73.65
CA TYR A 178 15.95 12.32 -73.80
C TYR A 178 15.41 12.15 -75.23
N GLY A 179 14.15 11.74 -75.31
CA GLY A 179 13.39 11.74 -76.54
C GLY A 179 11.99 12.26 -76.25
N ARG A 180 11.45 13.07 -77.17
CA ARG A 180 10.10 13.63 -77.06
C ARG A 180 8.99 12.57 -76.94
N HIS A 181 9.28 11.31 -77.23
CA HIS A 181 8.35 10.18 -76.99
C HIS A 181 8.30 9.71 -75.53
N LEU A 182 9.23 10.17 -74.68
CA LEU A 182 9.31 9.85 -73.25
C LEU A 182 8.65 10.92 -72.37
N ASP A 183 8.57 12.15 -72.88
CA ASP A 183 7.88 13.31 -72.30
C ASP A 183 6.46 13.38 -72.86
N ARG A 184 5.47 12.96 -72.06
CA ARG A 184 4.10 12.75 -72.53
C ARG A 184 3.34 14.07 -72.69
N ASP A 185 3.62 15.03 -71.83
CA ASP A 185 2.96 16.32 -71.73
C ASP A 185 3.77 17.44 -72.40
N GLY A 186 5.06 17.22 -72.68
CA GLY A 186 5.90 18.08 -73.50
C GLY A 186 6.51 19.24 -72.73
N ASP A 187 6.66 19.12 -71.41
CA ASP A 187 7.15 20.17 -70.53
C ASP A 187 8.69 20.22 -70.43
N GLY A 188 9.37 19.24 -71.02
CA GLY A 188 10.82 19.10 -71.01
C GLY A 188 11.36 18.19 -69.90
N VAL A 189 10.50 17.50 -69.15
CA VAL A 189 10.84 16.53 -68.10
C VAL A 189 10.23 15.16 -68.44
N ALA A 190 11.05 14.25 -68.96
CA ALA A 190 10.61 12.90 -69.28
C ALA A 190 10.62 11.97 -68.05
N CYS A 191 9.63 11.08 -68.01
CA CYS A 191 9.55 9.94 -67.09
C CYS A 191 9.40 10.29 -65.60
N GLU A 192 8.67 11.37 -65.30
CA GLU A 192 8.01 11.58 -64.01
C GLU A 192 7.16 10.38 -63.53
#